data_AF-A0A126NNS9-F1
#
_entry.id   AF-A0A126NNS9-F1
#
_cell.length_a   1.000
_cell.length_b   1.000
_cell.length_c   1.000
_cell.angle_alpha   90.00
_cell.angle_beta   90.00
_cell.angle_gamma   90.00
#
_symmetry.space_group_name_H-M   'P 1'
#
loop_
_entity.id
_entity.type
_entity.pdbx_description
1 polymer ?
#
loop_
_entity_poly.entity_id
_entity_poly.type
_entity_poly.pdbx_seq_one_letter_code
_entity_poly.pdbx_strand_id
1 'polypeptide(L)'
;MNVSPHKQRLEKLPGGLNERDSSVLSQALEILESRAMVSGLLLGDPDVAERFFRLRLGHEIREHFEVAFLDARNRLIAVERLFSGSIDGAEIHPRILVQRALALNAAAVLLAHNHPSGHCEPSEADRAITRRLKEVLAMVEVRVVDHLVVSASQGTSMAQLGQI
;
A
#
# COMPACT_ATOMS: atom_id res chain seq x y z
N MET A 1 53.05 -21.24 6.55
CA MET A 1 52.66 -19.91 6.04
C MET A 1 51.18 -20.00 5.69
N ASN A 2 50.27 -19.74 6.63
CA ASN A 2 49.74 -18.43 7.07
C ASN A 2 48.60 -17.93 6.14
N VAL A 3 47.34 -18.20 6.57
CA VAL A 3 46.18 -17.28 6.72
C VAL A 3 46.02 -16.22 5.60
N SER A 4 44.94 -16.06 4.83
CA SER A 4 43.52 -15.87 5.17
C SER A 4 42.67 -15.62 3.89
N PRO A 5 41.32 -15.56 3.98
CA PRO A 5 40.37 -15.73 2.89
C PRO A 5 39.91 -14.39 2.26
N HIS A 6 39.62 -14.40 0.97
CA HIS A 6 38.81 -13.35 0.35
C HIS A 6 37.33 -13.58 0.64
N LYS A 7 36.91 -13.24 1.87
CA LYS A 7 35.55 -12.74 2.12
C LYS A 7 35.46 -11.39 1.42
N GLN A 8 35.00 -11.40 0.16
CA GLN A 8 34.70 -10.16 -0.54
C GLN A 8 33.42 -9.58 0.06
N ARG A 9 33.67 -8.71 1.03
CA ARG A 9 32.84 -7.66 1.61
C ARG A 9 31.65 -7.29 0.70
N LEU A 10 30.43 -7.60 1.15
CA LEU A 10 29.22 -6.96 0.65
C LEU A 10 29.37 -5.46 0.91
N GLU A 11 29.75 -4.73 -0.12
CA GLU A 11 29.79 -3.27 -0.10
C GLU A 11 28.36 -2.77 0.06
N LYS A 12 28.14 -2.06 1.18
CA LYS A 12 26.88 -1.41 1.51
C LYS A 12 26.56 -0.41 0.40
N LEU A 13 25.42 -0.59 -0.25
CA LEU A 13 24.81 0.43 -1.11
C LEU A 13 24.62 1.72 -0.29
N PRO A 14 25.03 2.89 -0.81
CA PRO A 14 24.79 4.16 -0.13
C PRO A 14 23.29 4.47 -0.22
N GLY A 15 22.60 4.45 0.93
CA GLY A 15 21.16 4.73 1.03
C GLY A 15 20.30 3.62 1.64
N GLY A 16 20.87 2.46 1.98
CA GLY A 16 20.14 1.40 2.68
C GLY A 16 19.93 1.75 4.15
N LEU A 17 18.67 1.84 4.59
CA LEU A 17 18.30 1.90 6.00
C LEU A 17 18.99 0.74 6.75
N ASN A 18 19.69 1.05 7.83
CA ASN A 18 20.28 0.00 8.66
C ASN A 18 19.16 -0.70 9.49
N GLU A 19 19.45 -1.86 10.10
CA GLU A 19 18.44 -2.60 10.87
C GLU A 19 17.77 -1.77 11.99
N ARG A 20 18.47 -0.79 12.57
CA ARG A 20 17.90 0.13 13.55
C ARG A 20 16.94 1.11 12.88
N ASP A 21 17.31 1.68 11.73
CA ASP A 21 16.45 2.61 11.01
C ASP A 21 15.16 1.92 10.55
N SER A 22 15.24 0.67 10.06
CA SER A 22 14.08 -0.15 9.71
C SER A 22 13.19 -0.45 10.92
N SER A 23 13.79 -0.75 12.08
CA SER A 23 13.06 -0.98 13.34
C SER A 23 12.35 0.28 13.84
N VAL A 24 13.01 1.44 13.77
CA VAL A 24 12.42 2.74 14.14
C VAL A 24 11.27 3.10 13.20
N LEU A 25 11.44 2.90 11.90
CA LEU A 25 10.38 3.16 10.92
C LEU A 25 9.16 2.26 11.18
N SER A 26 9.38 0.97 11.44
CA SER A 26 8.29 0.02 11.75
C SER A 26 7.51 0.45 13.00
N GLN A 27 8.21 0.82 14.08
CA GLN A 27 7.58 1.33 15.31
C GLN A 27 6.84 2.65 15.07
N ALA A 28 7.41 3.55 14.26
CA ALA A 28 6.76 4.82 13.92
C ALA A 28 5.47 4.58 13.12
N LEU A 29 5.48 3.63 12.18
CA LEU A 29 4.30 3.22 11.42
C LEU A 29 3.23 2.62 12.34
N GLU A 30 3.58 1.73 13.26
CA GLU A 30 2.64 1.17 14.24
C GLU A 30 2.00 2.25 15.12
N ILE A 31 2.78 3.24 15.57
CA ILE A 31 2.27 4.37 16.35
C ILE A 31 1.34 5.23 15.50
N LEU A 32 1.70 5.51 14.25
CA LEU A 32 0.88 6.29 13.33
C LEU A 32 -0.43 5.57 13.01
N GLU A 33 -0.40 4.27 12.74
CA GLU A 33 -1.58 3.43 12.56
C GLU A 33 -2.45 3.45 13.82
N SER A 34 -1.86 3.17 14.98
CA SER A 34 -2.61 3.14 16.25
C SER A 34 -3.28 4.48 16.51
N ARG A 35 -2.60 5.59 16.25
CA ARG A 35 -3.17 6.94 16.37
C ARG A 35 -4.21 7.21 15.30
N ALA A 36 -3.98 6.77 14.06
CA ALA A 36 -4.91 6.92 12.95
C ALA A 36 -6.22 6.17 13.23
N MET A 37 -6.16 4.95 13.74
CA MET A 37 -7.34 4.17 14.12
C MET A 37 -8.09 4.81 15.29
N VAL A 38 -7.37 5.21 16.35
CA VAL A 38 -7.98 5.81 17.55
C VAL A 38 -8.59 7.18 17.26
N SER A 39 -7.96 7.98 16.39
CA SER A 39 -8.48 9.29 15.98
C SER A 39 -9.52 9.23 14.86
N GLY A 40 -9.65 8.09 14.18
CA GLY A 40 -10.47 7.93 12.98
C GLY A 40 -9.92 8.76 11.82
N LEU A 41 -8.65 8.57 11.48
CA LEU A 41 -7.96 9.25 10.39
C LEU A 41 -8.86 9.26 9.16
N LEU A 42 -9.19 10.47 8.71
CA LEU A 42 -10.00 10.69 7.54
C LEU A 42 -9.11 10.54 6.32
N LEU A 43 -9.21 9.38 5.67
CA LEU A 43 -8.53 9.10 4.40
C LEU A 43 -9.41 9.54 3.20
N GLY A 44 -10.17 10.62 3.38
CA GLY A 44 -10.96 11.24 2.31
C GLY A 44 -10.18 12.27 1.48
N ASP A 45 -9.03 12.71 1.97
CA ASP A 45 -8.11 13.61 1.26
C ASP A 45 -7.03 12.77 0.53
N PRO A 46 -6.95 12.84 -0.81
CA PRO A 46 -5.96 12.08 -1.58
C PRO A 46 -4.51 12.35 -1.18
N ASP A 47 -4.17 13.57 -0.77
CA ASP A 47 -2.79 13.90 -0.38
C ASP A 47 -2.44 13.30 0.99
N VAL A 48 -3.43 13.16 1.88
CA VAL A 48 -3.24 12.48 3.17
C VAL A 48 -3.09 10.99 2.94
N ALA A 49 -3.93 10.41 2.08
CA ALA A 49 -3.88 9.00 1.76
C ALA A 49 -2.59 8.61 1.01
N GLU A 50 -2.14 9.41 0.04
CA GLU A 50 -0.86 9.23 -0.66
C GLU A 50 0.31 9.20 0.33
N ARG A 51 0.42 10.21 1.21
CA ARG A 51 1.48 10.27 2.20
C ARG A 51 1.44 9.08 3.15
N PHE A 52 0.24 8.68 3.57
CA PHE A 52 0.05 7.51 4.43
C PHE A 52 0.57 6.23 3.76
N PHE A 53 0.15 5.93 2.53
CA PHE A 53 0.59 4.72 1.83
C PHE A 53 2.04 4.78 1.37
N ARG A 54 2.58 5.97 1.05
CA ARG A 54 3.99 6.13 0.72
C ARG A 54 4.90 5.76 1.90
N LEU A 55 4.55 6.14 3.12
CA LEU A 55 5.30 5.75 4.32
C LEU A 55 5.32 4.23 4.54
N ARG A 56 4.26 3.53 4.12
CA ARG A 56 4.11 2.08 4.31
C ARG A 56 4.75 1.25 3.21
N LEU A 57 4.60 1.70 1.97
CA LEU A 57 4.89 0.90 0.78
C LEU A 57 6.03 1.46 -0.06
N GLY A 58 6.39 2.74 0.09
CA GLY A 58 7.31 3.42 -0.83
C GLY A 58 8.72 2.82 -0.89
N HIS A 59 9.18 2.17 0.18
CA HIS A 59 10.51 1.56 0.26
C HIS A 59 10.51 0.04 0.06
N GLU A 60 9.35 -0.55 -0.26
CA GLU A 60 9.26 -1.98 -0.49
C GLU A 60 9.91 -2.38 -1.83
N ILE A 61 10.71 -3.44 -1.79
CA ILE A 61 11.48 -3.93 -2.95
C ILE A 61 10.67 -4.84 -3.89
N ARG A 62 9.45 -5.19 -3.48
CA ARG A 62 8.48 -6.00 -4.23
C ARG A 62 7.16 -5.25 -4.25
N GLU A 63 6.31 -5.55 -5.22
CA GLU A 63 4.98 -4.97 -5.24
C GLU A 63 4.11 -5.59 -4.14
N HIS A 64 3.49 -4.74 -3.34
CA HIS A 64 2.52 -5.13 -2.33
C HIS A 64 1.23 -4.36 -2.59
N PHE A 65 0.11 -5.05 -2.41
CA PHE A 65 -1.22 -4.47 -2.51
C PHE A 65 -1.84 -4.40 -1.13
N GLU A 66 -2.02 -3.18 -0.63
CA GLU A 66 -2.65 -2.89 0.65
C GLU A 66 -4.03 -2.26 0.46
N VAL A 67 -4.90 -2.50 1.44
CA VAL A 67 -6.26 -1.99 1.46
C VAL A 67 -6.51 -1.33 2.81
N ALA A 68 -6.90 -0.06 2.77
CA ALA A 68 -7.51 0.61 3.90
C ALA A 68 -9.02 0.38 3.88
N PHE A 69 -9.55 -0.20 4.94
CA PHE A 69 -10.97 -0.42 5.16
C PHE A 69 -11.55 0.75 5.95
N LEU A 70 -12.65 1.32 5.48
CA LEU A 70 -13.19 2.57 5.98
C LEU A 70 -14.65 2.43 6.40
N ASP A 71 -15.04 3.22 7.40
CA ASP A 71 -16.44 3.38 7.78
C ASP A 71 -17.20 4.30 6.80
N ALA A 72 -18.51 4.50 7.04
CA ALA A 72 -19.35 5.34 6.19
C ALA A 72 -18.95 6.82 6.15
N ARG A 73 -18.11 7.28 7.10
CA ARG A 73 -17.56 8.64 7.17
C ARG A 73 -16.10 8.70 6.67
N ASN A 74 -15.64 7.66 5.97
CA ASN A 74 -14.27 7.50 5.48
C ASN A 74 -13.21 7.50 6.60
N ARG A 75 -13.57 7.07 7.81
CA ARG A 75 -12.61 6.88 8.90
C ARG A 75 -11.98 5.50 8.80
N LEU A 76 -10.68 5.44 9.00
CA LEU A 76 -9.91 4.21 8.96
C LEU A 76 -10.36 3.21 10.05
N ILE A 77 -10.74 1.99 9.64
CA ILE A 77 -11.06 0.85 10.50
C ILE A 77 -9.84 -0.07 10.65
N ALA A 78 -9.22 -0.42 9.52
CA ALA A 78 -8.05 -1.29 9.44
C ALA A 78 -7.28 -1.04 8.14
N VAL A 79 -5.99 -1.36 8.14
CA VAL A 79 -5.17 -1.41 6.91
C VAL A 79 -4.51 -2.76 6.84
N GLU A 80 -4.62 -3.44 5.70
CA GLU A 80 -4.09 -4.79 5.54
C GLU A 80 -3.36 -4.95 4.22
N ARG A 81 -2.20 -5.59 4.28
CA ARG A 81 -1.50 -6.12 3.10
C ARG A 81 -2.14 -7.42 2.68
N LEU A 82 -2.98 -7.35 1.65
CA LEU A 82 -3.74 -8.51 1.18
C LEU A 82 -2.94 -9.36 0.19
N PHE A 83 -2.06 -8.73 -0.60
CA PHE A 83 -1.30 -9.43 -1.63
C PHE A 83 0.16 -8.96 -1.66
N SER A 84 1.06 -9.90 -1.92
CA SER A 84 2.49 -9.64 -2.09
C SER A 84 2.93 -10.30 -3.39
N GLY A 85 3.36 -9.47 -4.32
CA GLY A 85 3.74 -9.82 -5.68
C GLY A 85 5.23 -10.02 -5.87
N SER A 86 5.66 -10.18 -7.11
CA SER A 86 7.07 -10.14 -7.50
C SER A 86 7.50 -8.69 -7.77
N ILE A 87 8.52 -8.50 -8.60
CA ILE A 87 8.89 -7.19 -9.14
C ILE A 87 7.92 -6.77 -10.26
N ASP A 88 7.24 -7.72 -10.90
CA ASP A 88 6.43 -7.51 -12.12
C ASP A 88 4.92 -7.40 -11.86
N GLY A 89 4.48 -7.49 -10.60
CA GLY A 89 3.05 -7.60 -10.30
C GLY A 89 2.71 -8.40 -9.05
N ALA A 90 1.57 -8.09 -8.45
CA ALA A 90 0.87 -8.96 -7.52
C ALA A 90 -0.41 -9.55 -8.15
N GLU A 91 -0.66 -10.85 -7.95
CA GLU A 91 -1.93 -11.44 -8.35
C GLU A 91 -3.01 -11.08 -7.33
N ILE A 92 -4.05 -10.37 -7.79
CA ILE A 92 -5.14 -9.87 -6.94
C ILE A 92 -6.37 -10.74 -7.10
N HIS A 93 -6.91 -11.23 -5.99
CA HIS A 93 -8.12 -12.04 -5.97
C HIS A 93 -9.29 -11.28 -5.34
N PRO A 94 -10.29 -10.82 -6.12
CA PRO A 94 -11.41 -10.03 -5.62
C PRO A 94 -12.17 -10.69 -4.45
N ARG A 95 -12.30 -12.04 -4.46
CA ARG A 95 -12.94 -12.80 -3.38
C ARG A 95 -12.34 -12.55 -2.00
N ILE A 96 -11.02 -12.39 -1.92
CA ILE A 96 -10.31 -12.18 -0.65
C ILE A 96 -10.59 -10.78 -0.13
N LEU A 97 -10.55 -9.79 -1.02
CA LEU A 97 -10.84 -8.40 -0.67
C LEU A 97 -12.29 -8.24 -0.21
N VAL A 98 -13.26 -8.82 -0.92
CA VAL A 98 -14.68 -8.82 -0.52
C VAL A 98 -14.86 -9.48 0.84
N GLN A 99 -14.27 -10.66 1.06
CA GLN A 99 -14.36 -11.36 2.35
C GLN A 99 -13.85 -10.47 3.50
N ARG A 100 -12.72 -9.78 3.32
CA ARG A 100 -12.17 -8.88 4.34
C ARG A 100 -13.04 -7.64 4.55
N ALA A 101 -13.52 -7.01 3.47
CA ALA A 101 -14.39 -5.85 3.56
C ALA A 101 -15.66 -6.14 4.37
N LEU A 102 -16.30 -7.28 4.09
CA LEU A 102 -17.49 -7.72 4.82
C LEU A 102 -17.17 -8.09 6.28
N ALA A 103 -16.06 -8.80 6.53
CA ALA A 103 -15.65 -9.16 7.89
C ALA A 103 -15.38 -7.93 8.78
N LEU A 104 -14.91 -6.83 8.19
CA LEU A 104 -14.63 -5.57 8.89
C LEU A 104 -15.82 -4.61 8.91
N ASN A 105 -16.96 -4.99 8.31
CA ASN A 105 -18.12 -4.10 8.09
C ASN A 105 -17.72 -2.78 7.42
N ALA A 106 -16.80 -2.83 6.46
CA ALA A 106 -16.32 -1.67 5.74
C ALA A 106 -17.43 -1.12 4.83
N ALA A 107 -17.68 0.18 4.88
CA ALA A 107 -18.57 0.86 3.94
C ALA A 107 -17.83 1.35 2.68
N ALA A 108 -16.51 1.49 2.79
CA ALA A 108 -15.65 1.86 1.68
C ALA A 108 -14.23 1.31 1.84
N VAL A 109 -13.47 1.33 0.76
CA VAL A 109 -12.06 0.94 0.73
C VAL A 109 -11.23 1.96 -0.03
N LEU A 110 -9.96 2.11 0.36
CA LEU A 110 -8.93 2.76 -0.43
C LEU A 110 -7.87 1.71 -0.77
N LEU A 111 -7.58 1.56 -2.05
CA LEU A 111 -6.63 0.58 -2.58
C LEU A 111 -5.27 1.25 -2.73
N ALA A 112 -4.18 0.52 -2.49
CA ALA A 112 -2.85 1.02 -2.78
C ALA A 112 -1.89 -0.09 -3.18
N HIS A 113 -0.97 0.22 -4.10
CA HIS A 113 0.21 -0.61 -4.32
C HIS A 113 1.44 0.23 -4.62
N ASN A 114 2.63 -0.34 -4.39
CA ASN A 114 3.87 0.29 -4.79
C ASN A 114 4.39 -0.21 -6.14
N HIS A 115 5.07 0.68 -6.85
CA HIS A 115 5.98 0.34 -7.94
C HIS A 115 7.43 0.52 -7.48
N PRO A 116 8.21 -0.57 -7.28
CA PRO A 116 9.63 -0.50 -6.95
C PRO A 116 10.46 0.26 -7.99
N SER A 117 9.97 0.36 -9.23
CA SER A 117 10.59 1.12 -10.32
C SER A 117 10.67 2.63 -10.06
N GLY A 118 9.86 3.17 -9.14
CA GLY A 118 9.77 4.60 -8.86
C GLY A 118 8.75 5.36 -9.73
N HIS A 119 8.26 4.76 -10.81
CA HIS A 119 7.23 5.36 -11.66
C HIS A 119 5.84 5.05 -11.10
N CYS A 120 5.05 6.09 -10.80
CA CYS A 120 3.71 5.93 -10.22
C CYS A 120 2.57 6.07 -11.24
N GLU A 121 2.87 6.05 -12.53
CA GLU A 121 1.81 6.00 -13.53
C GLU A 121 1.13 4.62 -13.51
N PRO A 122 -0.22 4.54 -13.36
CA PRO A 122 -0.92 3.27 -13.33
C PRO A 122 -0.83 2.57 -14.70
N SER A 123 -0.39 1.31 -14.68
CA SER A 123 -0.36 0.46 -15.86
C SER A 123 -1.77 0.08 -16.34
N GLU A 124 -1.87 -0.51 -17.53
CA GLU A 124 -3.14 -1.06 -18.01
C GLU A 124 -3.65 -2.21 -17.12
N ALA A 125 -2.73 -2.99 -16.51
CA ALA A 125 -3.10 -4.03 -15.56
C ALA A 125 -3.73 -3.42 -14.30
N ASP A 126 -3.16 -2.33 -13.78
CA ASP A 126 -3.69 -1.61 -12.62
C ASP A 126 -5.09 -1.07 -12.90
N ARG A 127 -5.28 -0.43 -14.07
CA ARG A 127 -6.59 0.07 -14.50
C ARG A 127 -7.61 -1.05 -14.66
N ALA A 128 -7.21 -2.18 -15.23
CA ALA A 128 -8.08 -3.34 -15.40
C ALA A 128 -8.52 -3.94 -14.06
N ILE A 129 -7.57 -4.17 -13.13
CA ILE A 129 -7.91 -4.73 -11.83
C ILE A 129 -8.74 -3.75 -10.99
N THR A 130 -8.44 -2.45 -11.06
CA THR A 130 -9.21 -1.40 -10.35
C THR A 130 -10.67 -1.41 -10.77
N ARG A 131 -10.93 -1.40 -12.09
CA ARG A 131 -12.31 -1.45 -12.62
C ARG A 131 -13.04 -2.70 -12.13
N ARG A 132 -12.39 -3.87 -12.22
CA ARG A 132 -12.96 -5.14 -11.75
C ARG A 132 -13.26 -5.12 -10.25
N LEU A 133 -12.35 -4.60 -9.43
CA LEU A 133 -12.55 -4.49 -7.98
C LEU A 133 -13.70 -3.54 -7.65
N LYS A 134 -13.78 -2.40 -8.34
CA LYS A 134 -14.87 -1.43 -8.17
C LYS A 134 -16.24 -2.07 -8.47
N GLU A 135 -16.35 -2.81 -9.58
CA GLU A 135 -17.58 -3.51 -9.94
C GLU A 135 -17.98 -4.55 -8.90
N VAL A 136 -17.05 -5.42 -8.48
CA VAL A 136 -17.33 -6.50 -7.52
C VAL A 136 -17.68 -5.95 -6.14
N LEU A 137 -17.00 -4.91 -5.67
CA LEU A 137 -17.27 -4.30 -4.37
C LEU A 137 -18.61 -3.54 -4.35
N ALA A 138 -18.99 -2.92 -5.47
CA ALA A 138 -20.28 -2.26 -5.59
C ALA A 138 -21.45 -3.25 -5.44
N MET A 139 -21.29 -4.51 -5.85
CA MET A 139 -22.33 -5.56 -5.68
C MET A 139 -22.62 -5.89 -4.21
N VAL A 140 -21.70 -5.55 -3.31
CA VAL A 140 -21.84 -5.74 -1.85
C VAL A 140 -21.84 -4.40 -1.11
N GLU A 141 -22.19 -3.32 -1.81
CA GLU A 141 -22.37 -1.96 -1.26
C GLU A 141 -21.11 -1.37 -0.61
N VAL A 142 -19.92 -1.82 -1.02
CA VAL A 142 -18.63 -1.26 -0.58
C VAL A 142 -18.10 -0.34 -1.68
N ARG A 143 -17.89 0.94 -1.35
CA ARG A 143 -17.37 1.92 -2.30
C ARG A 143 -15.84 1.83 -2.42
N VAL A 144 -15.30 1.93 -3.62
CA VAL A 144 -13.87 2.23 -3.81
C VAL A 144 -13.70 3.75 -3.82
N VAL A 145 -12.99 4.29 -2.83
CA VAL A 145 -12.75 5.74 -2.70
C VAL A 145 -11.67 6.19 -3.66
N ASP A 146 -10.56 5.44 -3.71
CA ASP A 146 -9.41 5.73 -4.55
C ASP A 146 -8.57 4.47 -4.73
N HIS A 147 -7.64 4.53 -5.68
CA HIS A 147 -6.54 3.61 -5.83
C HIS A 147 -5.24 4.40 -6.03
N LEU A 148 -4.32 4.24 -5.08
CA LEU A 148 -3.04 4.92 -5.06
C LEU A 148 -1.93 4.02 -5.61
N VAL A 149 -1.16 4.55 -6.55
CA VAL A 149 0.12 3.96 -6.97
C VAL A 149 1.22 4.77 -6.30
N VAL A 150 2.07 4.14 -5.49
CA VAL A 150 3.10 4.85 -4.70
C VAL A 150 4.51 4.34 -4.97
N SER A 151 5.49 5.19 -4.66
CA SER A 151 6.92 4.88 -4.66
C SER A 151 7.60 5.66 -3.54
N ALA A 152 8.89 5.45 -3.31
CA ALA A 152 9.63 6.16 -2.26
C ALA A 152 9.49 7.69 -2.35
N SER A 153 9.44 8.26 -3.56
CA SER A 153 9.48 9.71 -3.77
C SER A 153 8.13 10.34 -4.09
N GLN A 154 7.19 9.61 -4.68
CA GLN A 154 5.95 10.16 -5.21
C GLN A 154 4.82 9.14 -5.16
N GLY A 155 3.59 9.61 -5.35
CA GLY A 155 2.42 8.78 -5.53
C GLY A 155 1.43 9.40 -6.51
N THR A 156 0.45 8.62 -6.94
CA THR A 156 -0.56 9.01 -7.92
C THR A 156 -1.91 8.46 -7.51
N SER A 157 -2.92 9.34 -7.48
CA SER A 157 -4.31 9.00 -7.24
C SER A 157 -5.04 8.74 -8.55
N MET A 158 -5.55 7.52 -8.72
CA MET A 158 -6.37 7.17 -9.87
C MET A 158 -7.70 7.94 -9.89
N ALA A 159 -8.27 8.28 -8.72
CA ALA A 159 -9.46 9.12 -8.64
C ALA A 159 -9.19 10.55 -9.15
N GLN A 160 -8.06 11.17 -8.77
CA GLN A 160 -7.66 12.48 -9.29
C GLN A 160 -7.40 12.46 -10.81
N LEU A 161 -6.96 11.32 -11.34
CA LEU A 161 -6.81 11.10 -12.78
C LEU A 161 -8.13 10.77 -13.51
N GLY A 162 -9.26 10.68 -12.81
CA GLY A 162 -10.57 10.33 -13.39
C GLY A 162 -10.69 8.87 -13.84
N GLN A 163 -9.95 7.96 -13.21
CA GLN A 163 -9.85 6.53 -13.57
C GLN A 163 -10.61 5.61 -12.61
N ILE A 164 -11.32 6.18 -11.63
CA ILE A 164 -12.27 5.54 -10.74
C ILE A 164 -13.61 6.24 -10.86
#